data_AF-A0A4S2KHV2-F1
#
_entry.id   AF-A0A4S2KHV2-F1
#
_cell.length_a   1.000
_cell.length_b   1.000
_cell.length_c   1.000
_cell.angle_alpha   90.00
_cell.angle_beta   90.00
_cell.angle_gamma   90.00
#
_symmetry.space_group_name_H-M   'P 1'
#
loop_
_entity.id
_entity.type
_entity.pdbx_description
1 polymer ?
#
loop_
_entity_poly.entity_id
_entity_poly.type
_entity_poly.pdbx_seq_one_letter_code
_entity_poly.pdbx_strand_id
1 'polypeptide(L)'
;MHNHIIEYARRIEVANTTSYFFQLGCNMMGMTFTIFQAVVKLSDPNEALRYASFTMTLLSVLFLETWPGQQLSDYADKIFAYT
;
A
#
# COMPACT_ATOMS: atom_id res chain seq x y z
N MET A 1 -13.17 2.64 27.76
CA MET A 1 -12.04 2.76 26.81
C MET A 1 -12.28 1.99 25.50
N HIS A 2 -12.65 0.70 25.52
CA HIS A 2 -12.84 -0.11 24.31
C HIS A 2 -13.79 0.51 23.26
N ASN A 3 -14.96 1.01 23.70
CA ASN A 3 -15.94 1.64 22.79
C ASN A 3 -15.41 2.90 22.08
N HIS A 4 -14.55 3.69 22.76
CA HIS A 4 -13.95 4.89 22.16
C HIS A 4 -12.87 4.52 21.13
N ILE A 5 -12.14 3.44 21.36
CA ILE A 5 -11.11 2.95 20.42
C ILE A 5 -11.77 2.44 19.14
N ILE A 6 -12.88 1.70 19.26
CA ILE A 6 -13.66 1.23 18.11
C ILE A 6 -14.24 2.42 17.32
N GLU A 7 -14.81 3.40 18.00
CA GLU A 7 -15.37 4.57 17.31
C GLU A 7 -14.28 5.39 16.60
N TYR A 8 -13.11 5.54 17.22
CA TYR A 8 -11.96 6.19 16.61
C TYR A 8 -11.46 5.45 15.37
N ALA A 9 -11.31 4.12 15.44
CA ALA A 9 -10.92 3.28 14.30
C ALA A 9 -11.91 3.42 13.14
N ARG A 10 -13.22 3.37 13.42
CA ARG A 10 -14.27 3.55 12.40
C ARG A 10 -14.20 4.91 11.73
N ARG A 11 -13.91 5.98 12.49
CA ARG A 11 -13.78 7.34 11.92
C ARG A 11 -12.57 7.45 11.02
N ILE A 12 -11.43 6.86 11.40
CA ILE A 12 -10.24 6.80 10.54
C ILE A 12 -10.54 6.02 9.27
N GLU A 13 -11.17 4.86 9.40
CA GLU A 13 -11.51 4.00 8.27
C GLU A 13 -12.38 4.76 7.27
N VAL A 14 -13.49 5.37 7.71
CA VAL A 14 -14.39 6.12 6.83
C VAL A 14 -13.69 7.32 6.18
N ALA A 15 -12.87 8.05 6.95
CA ALA A 15 -12.14 9.20 6.43
C ALA A 15 -11.07 8.82 5.40
N ASN A 16 -10.41 7.67 5.59
CA ASN A 16 -9.23 7.30 4.81
C ASN A 16 -9.53 6.30 3.69
N THR A 17 -10.63 5.54 3.76
CA THR A 17 -10.99 4.50 2.77
C THR A 17 -11.00 5.03 1.34
N THR A 18 -11.65 6.18 1.11
CA THR A 18 -11.71 6.76 -0.24
C THR A 18 -10.34 7.19 -0.74
N SER A 19 -9.55 7.87 0.09
CA SER A 19 -8.20 8.30 -0.28
C SER A 19 -7.30 7.10 -0.57
N TYR A 20 -7.36 6.09 0.29
CA TYR A 20 -6.58 4.87 0.17
C TYR A 20 -6.93 4.09 -1.10
N PHE A 21 -8.21 4.00 -1.45
CA PHE A 21 -8.67 3.38 -2.69
C PHE A 21 -8.02 4.01 -3.93
N PHE A 22 -8.00 5.35 -4.00
CA PHE A 22 -7.37 6.05 -5.12
C PHE A 22 -5.85 5.94 -5.11
N GLN A 23 -5.20 6.07 -3.95
CA GLN A 23 -3.74 5.93 -3.82
C GLN A 23 -3.29 4.54 -4.27
N LEU A 24 -3.92 3.49 -3.74
CA LEU A 24 -3.64 2.10 -4.12
C LEU A 24 -3.89 1.87 -5.61
N GLY A 25 -5.02 2.34 -6.14
CA GLY A 25 -5.36 2.21 -7.55
C GLY A 25 -4.33 2.89 -8.47
N CYS A 26 -3.96 4.13 -8.16
CA CYS A 26 -2.93 4.87 -8.90
C CYS A 26 -1.55 4.22 -8.80
N ASN A 27 -1.18 3.72 -7.61
CA ASN A 27 0.08 3.02 -7.40
C ASN A 27 0.15 1.74 -8.25
N MET A 28 -0.89 0.90 -8.22
CA MET A 28 -0.95 -0.32 -9.03
C MET A 28 -0.91 -0.04 -10.54
N MET A 29 -1.61 1.00 -11.01
CA MET A 29 -1.53 1.42 -12.41
C MET A 29 -0.11 1.85 -12.78
N GLY A 30 0.51 2.73 -11.99
CA GLY A 30 1.89 3.20 -12.22
C GLY A 30 2.91 2.06 -12.18
N MET A 31 2.73 1.10 -11.28
CA MET A 31 3.60 -0.07 -11.16
C MET A 31 3.50 -0.96 -12.40
N THR A 32 2.29 -1.19 -12.91
CA THR A 32 2.07 -1.97 -14.14
C THR A 32 2.75 -1.33 -15.35
N PHE A 33 2.62 0.00 -15.50
CA PHE A 33 3.28 0.73 -16.59
C PHE A 33 4.81 0.73 -16.49
N THR A 34 5.36 0.88 -15.29
CA THR A 34 6.82 0.92 -15.10
C THR A 34 7.45 -0.46 -15.30
N ILE A 35 6.81 -1.53 -14.83
CA ILE A 35 7.26 -2.91 -15.10
C ILE A 35 7.22 -3.20 -16.59
N PHE A 36 6.13 -2.84 -17.28
CA PHE A 36 6.03 -3.02 -18.72
C PHE A 36 7.18 -2.29 -19.47
N GLN A 37 7.46 -1.05 -19.09
CA GLN A 37 8.55 -0.27 -19.68
C GLN A 37 9.93 -0.90 -19.38
N ALA A 38 10.15 -1.41 -18.18
CA ALA A 38 11.38 -2.11 -17.82
C ALA A 38 11.61 -3.34 -18.71
N VAL A 39 10.57 -4.14 -18.95
CA VAL A 39 10.65 -5.34 -19.80
C VAL A 39 10.88 -4.98 -21.27
N VAL A 40 10.15 -4.01 -21.81
CA VAL A 40 10.30 -3.59 -23.22
C VAL A 40 11.68 -2.96 -23.48
N LYS A 41 12.28 -2.32 -22.48
CA LYS A 41 13.58 -1.65 -22.58
C LYS A 41 14.76 -2.50 -22.11
N LEU A 42 14.60 -3.82 -21.96
CA LEU A 42 15.69 -4.71 -21.53
C LEU A 42 16.96 -4.63 -22.39
N SER A 43 16.83 -4.28 -23.67
CA SER A 43 17.96 -4.09 -24.58
C SER A 43 18.85 -2.88 -24.22
N ASP A 44 18.33 -1.93 -23.44
CA ASP A 44 19.08 -0.80 -22.89
C ASP A 44 19.10 -0.90 -21.35
N PRO A 45 20.18 -1.44 -20.78
CA PRO A 45 20.25 -1.73 -19.33
C PRO A 45 20.15 -0.46 -18.47
N ASN A 46 20.56 0.70 -18.97
CA ASN A 46 20.47 1.95 -18.20
C ASN A 46 19.01 2.40 -18.06
N GLU A 47 18.26 2.33 -19.16
CA GLU A 47 16.84 2.67 -19.17
C GLU A 47 16.01 1.62 -18.41
N ALA A 48 16.34 0.34 -18.54
CA ALA A 48 15.71 -0.74 -17.75
C ALA A 48 15.94 -0.59 -16.24
N LEU A 49 17.17 -0.25 -15.82
CA LEU A 49 17.48 0.03 -14.40
C LEU A 49 16.70 1.24 -13.88
N ARG A 50 16.53 2.28 -14.71
CA ARG A 50 15.71 3.45 -14.33
C ARG A 50 14.28 3.01 -14.02
N TYR A 51 13.63 2.28 -14.92
CA TYR A 51 12.26 1.82 -14.67
C TYR A 51 12.16 0.83 -13.51
N ALA A 52 13.14 -0.07 -13.34
CA ALA A 52 13.21 -0.96 -12.18
C ALA A 52 13.31 -0.18 -10.86
N SER A 53 14.13 0.87 -10.80
CA SER A 53 14.24 1.73 -9.60
C SER A 53 12.95 2.48 -9.29
N PHE A 54 12.21 2.94 -10.31
CA PHE A 54 10.88 3.50 -10.15
C PHE A 54 9.88 2.48 -9.61
N THR A 55 9.87 1.26 -10.16
CA THR A 55 9.02 0.16 -9.66
C THR A 55 9.34 -0.16 -8.20
N MET A 56 10.62 -0.24 -7.81
CA MET A 56 11.03 -0.46 -6.41
C MET A 56 10.55 0.65 -5.47
N THR A 57 10.54 1.90 -5.96
CA THR A 57 10.01 3.03 -5.20
C THR A 57 8.50 2.90 -5.00
N LEU A 58 7.75 2.57 -6.06
CA LEU A 58 6.31 2.35 -5.98
C LEU A 58 5.95 1.19 -5.05
N LEU A 59 6.72 0.11 -5.07
CA LEU A 59 6.61 -1.02 -4.13
C LEU A 59 6.85 -0.58 -2.68
N SER A 60 7.84 0.28 -2.45
CA SER A 60 8.14 0.80 -1.11
C SER A 60 7.00 1.68 -0.59
N VAL A 61 6.42 2.53 -1.45
CA VAL A 61 5.24 3.34 -1.10
C VAL A 61 4.06 2.44 -0.74
N LEU A 62 3.77 1.43 -1.57
CA LEU A 62 2.68 0.48 -1.34
C LEU A 62 2.85 -0.25 0.00
N PHE A 63 4.08 -0.65 0.32
CA PHE A 63 4.41 -1.29 1.59
C PHE A 63 4.12 -0.36 2.78
N LEU A 64 4.58 0.89 2.72
CA LEU A 64 4.37 1.88 3.79
C LEU A 64 2.89 2.24 3.96
N GLU A 65 2.11 2.28 2.87
CA GLU A 65 0.66 2.48 2.91
C GLU A 65 -0.06 1.31 3.60
N THR A 66 0.35 0.07 3.30
CA THR A 66 -0.34 -1.14 3.79
C THR A 66 0.07 -1.51 5.22
N TRP A 67 1.29 -1.16 5.64
CA TRP A 67 1.87 -1.57 6.92
C TRP A 67 1.03 -1.20 8.15
N PRO A 68 0.57 0.06 8.34
CA PRO A 68 -0.25 0.43 9.52
C PRO A 68 -1.58 -0.31 9.55
N GLY A 69 -2.19 -0.54 8.37
CA GLY A 69 -3.43 -1.30 8.24
C GLY A 69 -3.25 -2.76 8.67
N GLN A 70 -2.15 -3.41 8.27
CA GLN A 70 -1.83 -4.76 8.73
C GLN A 70 -1.58 -4.82 10.23
N GLN A 71 -0.81 -3.88 10.78
CA GLN A 71 -0.59 -3.82 12.23
C GLN A 71 -1.90 -3.67 12.99
N LEU A 72 -2.81 -2.79 12.52
CA LEU A 72 -4.12 -2.61 13.14
C LEU A 72 -4.94 -3.92 13.11
N SER A 73 -4.94 -4.63 11.99
CA SER A 73 -5.61 -5.93 11.85
C SER A 73 -5.02 -6.97 12.81
N ASP A 74 -3.69 -7.07 12.88
CA ASP A 74 -2.99 -8.02 13.76
C ASP A 74 -3.30 -7.76 15.25
N TYR A 75 -3.40 -6.50 15.66
CA TYR A 75 -3.78 -6.15 17.03
C TYR A 75 -5.26 -6.43 17.30
N ALA A 76 -6.15 -6.17 16.34
CA ALA A 76 -7.56 -6.50 16.46
C ALA A 76 -7.76 -8.02 16.64
N ASP A 77 -7.13 -8.84 15.80
CA ASP A 77 -7.22 -10.30 15.86
C ASP A 77 -6.73 -10.84 17.21
N LYS A 78 -5.64 -10.29 17.76
CA LYS A 78 -5.17 -10.64 19.10
C LYS A 78 -6.22 -10.34 20.16
N ILE A 79 -6.86 -9.17 20.11
CA ILE A 79 -7.91 -8.80 21.09
C ILE A 79 -9.09 -9.78 21.01
N PHE A 80 -9.53 -10.14 19.80
CA PHE A 80 -10.61 -11.11 19.61
C PHE A 80 -10.25 -12.52 20.05
N ALA A 81 -8.99 -12.95 19.90
CA ALA A 81 -8.55 -14.28 20.33
C ALA A 81 -8.50 -14.46 21.87
N TYR A 82 -8.42 -13.36 22.64
CA TYR A 82 -8.40 -13.37 24.10
C TYR A 82 -9.78 -13.07 24.75
N THR A 83 -10.83 -12.89 23.95
CA THR A 83 -12.22 -12.70 24.40
C THR A 83 -13.04 -13.96 24.12
#